data_AF-A0A177AUP4-F1
#
_entry.id   AF-A0A177AUP4-F1
#
_cell.length_a   1.000
_cell.length_b   1.000
_cell.length_c   1.000
_cell.angle_alpha   90.00
_cell.angle_beta   90.00
_cell.angle_gamma   90.00
#
_symmetry.space_group_name_H-M   'P 1'
#
loop_
_entity.id
_entity.type
_entity.pdbx_description
1 polymer ?
#
loop_
_entity_poly.entity_id
_entity_poly.type
_entity_poly.pdbx_seq_one_letter_code
_entity_poly.pdbx_strand_id
1 'polypeptide(L)'
;RTLFEVLEYYSTIASCEHRKRWKVIIILICYHILLLPDKIFTCHIKPLYAVICDCQLHHDMPLELREMFRRLFLRVGKITGFL
;
A
#
# COMPACT_ATOMS: atom_id res chain seq x y z
N ARG A 1 11.50 -9.53 5.19
CA ARG A 1 11.01 -8.26 5.75
C ARG A 1 10.01 -7.69 4.77
N THR A 2 8.73 -7.92 5.04
CA THR A 2 7.63 -7.75 4.09
C THR A 2 7.14 -6.30 4.09
N LEU A 3 6.53 -5.83 2.99
CA LEU A 3 5.90 -4.49 2.91
C LEU A 3 4.90 -4.24 4.05
N PHE A 4 4.35 -5.29 4.63
CA PHE A 4 3.54 -5.27 5.86
C PHE A 4 4.26 -4.55 7.03
N GLU A 5 5.49 -4.99 7.36
CA GLU A 5 6.28 -4.43 8.47
C GLU A 5 6.63 -2.97 8.20
N VAL A 6 6.82 -2.60 6.93
CA VAL A 6 7.12 -1.23 6.50
C VAL A 6 5.92 -0.31 6.70
N LEU A 7 4.71 -0.78 6.35
CA LEU A 7 3.48 0.00 6.54
C LEU A 7 3.11 0.13 8.01
N GLU A 8 3.28 -0.93 8.80
CA GLU A 8 3.10 -0.90 10.24
C GLU A 8 4.10 0.06 10.91
N TYR A 9 5.36 0.04 10.50
CA TYR A 9 6.34 1.01 10.99
C TYR A 9 5.96 2.44 10.59
N TYR A 10 5.53 2.67 9.35
CA TYR A 10 5.14 3.99 8.85
C TYR A 10 4.09 4.69 9.73
N SER A 11 3.08 3.95 10.21
CA SER A 11 2.00 4.50 11.02
C SER A 11 2.48 5.02 12.38
N THR A 12 3.59 4.49 12.91
CA THR A 12 4.17 4.89 14.20
C THR A 12 5.09 6.12 14.12
N ILE A 13 5.49 6.54 12.93
CA ILE A 13 6.49 7.60 12.76
C ILE A 13 5.84 8.96 13.03
N ALA A 14 6.27 9.65 14.10
CA ALA A 14 5.83 11.01 14.42
C ALA A 14 6.59 12.11 13.63
N SER A 15 7.81 11.82 13.17
CA SER A 15 8.66 12.79 12.46
C SER A 15 8.16 13.07 11.04
N CYS A 16 7.82 14.32 10.75
CA CYS A 16 7.32 14.75 9.44
C CYS A 16 8.33 14.48 8.30
N GLU A 17 9.60 14.79 8.51
CA GLU A 17 10.67 14.56 7.52
C GLU A 17 10.91 13.08 7.27
N HIS A 18 10.82 12.25 8.32
CA HIS A 18 10.95 10.81 8.19
C HIS A 18 9.74 10.22 7.44
N ARG A 19 8.51 10.67 7.75
CA ARG A 19 7.29 10.30 7.01
C ARG A 19 7.37 10.65 5.53
N LYS A 20 7.92 11.81 5.16
CA LYS A 20 8.09 12.18 3.74
C LYS A 20 8.99 11.20 2.99
N ARG A 21 10.10 10.78 3.60
CA ARG A 21 11.04 9.83 2.98
C ARG A 21 10.40 8.44 2.82
N TRP A 22 9.77 7.94 3.88
CA TRP A 22 9.07 6.66 3.81
C TRP A 22 7.89 6.68 2.84
N LYS A 23 7.19 7.81 2.69
CA LYS A 23 6.12 7.97 1.69
C LYS A 23 6.63 7.61 0.29
N VAL A 24 7.78 8.18 -0.12
CA VAL A 24 8.37 7.91 -1.43
C VAL A 24 8.71 6.43 -1.59
N ILE A 25 9.31 5.82 -0.56
CA ILE A 25 9.67 4.40 -0.57
C ILE A 25 8.41 3.52 -0.72
N ILE A 26 7.37 3.79 0.07
CA ILE A 26 6.12 3.01 0.03
C ILE A 26 5.46 3.13 -1.35
N ILE A 27 5.39 4.35 -1.92
CA ILE A 27 4.85 4.57 -3.27
C ILE A 27 5.62 3.74 -4.30
N LEU A 28 6.95 3.76 -4.25
CA LEU A 28 7.78 2.97 -5.17
C LEU A 28 7.50 1.47 -5.03
N ILE A 29 7.42 0.94 -3.81
CA ILE A 29 7.13 -0.49 -3.60
C ILE A 29 5.72 -0.82 -4.12
N CYS A 30 4.71 0.00 -3.83
CA CYS A 30 3.36 -0.19 -4.33
C CYS A 30 3.31 -0.17 -5.87
N TYR A 31 4.07 0.74 -6.51
CA TYR A 31 4.19 0.79 -7.96
C TYR A 31 4.83 -0.49 -8.52
N HIS A 32 5.90 -0.98 -7.90
CA HIS A 32 6.50 -2.26 -8.30
C HIS A 32 5.52 -3.43 -8.16
N ILE A 33 4.74 -3.50 -7.08
CA ILE A 33 3.70 -4.52 -6.90
C ILE A 33 2.63 -4.43 -8.00
N LEU A 34 2.21 -3.21 -8.36
CA LEU A 34 1.24 -2.97 -9.43
C LEU A 34 1.73 -3.44 -10.80
N LEU A 35 3.03 -3.64 -11.01
CA LEU A 35 3.59 -4.14 -12.27
C LEU A 35 3.77 -5.68 -12.29
N LEU A 36 3.63 -6.36 -11.15
CA LEU A 36 3.79 -7.81 -11.08
C LEU A 36 2.69 -8.53 -11.86
N PRO A 37 2.94 -9.72 -12.45
CA PRO A 37 1.90 -10.57 -13.02
C PRO A 37 0.85 -10.98 -11.97
N ASP A 38 -0.39 -11.23 -12.39
CA ASP A 38 -1.52 -11.44 -11.46
C ASP A 38 -1.25 -12.52 -10.41
N LYS A 39 -0.68 -13.67 -10.79
CA LYS A 39 -0.32 -14.74 -9.85
C LYS A 39 0.60 -14.25 -8.73
N ILE A 40 1.60 -13.44 -9.05
CA ILE A 40 2.59 -12.93 -8.10
C ILE A 40 1.98 -11.76 -7.31
N PHE A 41 1.24 -10.87 -7.98
CA PHE A 41 0.50 -9.78 -7.36
C PHE A 41 -0.42 -10.30 -6.25
N THR A 42 -1.21 -11.34 -6.51
CA THR A 42 -2.13 -11.94 -5.54
C THR A 42 -1.40 -12.45 -4.29
N CYS A 43 -0.20 -13.02 -4.44
CA CYS A 43 0.61 -13.47 -3.30
C CYS A 43 1.05 -12.30 -2.41
N HIS A 44 1.41 -11.15 -2.99
CA HIS A 44 1.83 -9.98 -2.22
C HIS A 44 0.65 -9.18 -1.65
N ILE A 45 -0.44 -9.02 -2.41
CA ILE A 45 -1.55 -8.16 -2.00
C ILE A 45 -2.38 -8.76 -0.87
N LYS A 46 -2.54 -10.10 -0.82
CA LYS A 46 -3.32 -10.79 0.22
C LYS A 46 -2.91 -10.41 1.65
N PRO A 47 -1.64 -10.55 2.07
CA PRO A 47 -1.22 -10.17 3.42
C PRO A 47 -1.22 -8.65 3.65
N LEU A 48 -1.18 -7.84 2.59
CA LEU A 48 -1.16 -6.38 2.68
C LEU A 48 -2.55 -5.76 2.75
N TYR A 49 -3.56 -6.46 2.26
CA TYR A 49 -4.90 -5.90 2.05
C TYR A 49 -5.48 -5.30 3.33
N ALA A 50 -5.42 -6.03 4.45
CA ALA A 50 -5.91 -5.56 5.75
C ALA A 50 -5.18 -4.29 6.21
N VAL A 51 -3.84 -4.28 6.17
CA VAL A 51 -3.04 -3.12 6.59
C VAL A 51 -3.30 -1.91 5.71
N ILE A 52 -3.46 -2.10 4.41
CA ILE A 52 -3.77 -1.00 3.49
C ILE A 52 -5.14 -0.41 3.83
N CYS A 53 -6.15 -1.24 4.13
CA CYS A 53 -7.46 -0.78 4.58
C CYS A 53 -7.36 0.04 5.87
N ASP A 54 -6.65 -0.47 6.88
CA ASP A 54 -6.46 0.23 8.16
C ASP A 54 -5.73 1.56 7.94
N CYS A 55 -4.66 1.57 7.13
CA CYS A 55 -3.91 2.75 6.75
C CYS A 55 -4.80 3.85 6.12
N GLN A 56 -5.77 3.47 5.29
CA GLN A 56 -6.68 4.43 4.65
C GLN A 56 -7.64 5.13 5.62
N LEU A 57 -7.90 4.54 6.79
CA LEU A 57 -8.74 5.15 7.83
C LEU A 57 -8.02 6.25 8.62
N HIS A 58 -6.69 6.31 8.55
CA HIS A 58 -5.93 7.36 9.25
C HIS A 58 -6.15 8.73 8.59
N HIS A 59 -6.57 9.69 9.41
CA HIS A 59 -6.87 11.06 8.97
C HIS A 59 -5.69 11.71 8.23
N ASP A 60 -4.47 11.51 8.72
CA ASP A 60 -3.27 12.17 8.20
C ASP A 60 -2.59 11.41 7.06
N MET A 61 -3.26 10.42 6.46
CA MET A 61 -2.72 9.68 5.32
C MET A 61 -2.59 10.60 4.08
N PRO A 62 -1.37 10.78 3.51
CA PRO A 62 -1.14 11.61 2.34
C PRO A 62 -1.98 11.18 1.13
N LEU A 63 -2.47 12.16 0.36
CA LEU A 63 -3.31 11.92 -0.82
C LEU A 63 -2.65 11.00 -1.86
N GLU A 64 -1.33 11.12 -2.05
CA GLU A 64 -0.61 10.31 -3.03
C GLU A 64 -0.56 8.82 -2.63
N LEU A 65 -0.46 8.52 -1.33
CA LEU A 65 -0.56 7.15 -0.83
C LEU A 65 -1.98 6.60 -0.97
N ARG A 66 -3.00 7.42 -0.66
CA ARG A 66 -4.40 7.03 -0.85
C ARG A 66 -4.69 6.64 -2.30
N GLU A 67 -4.21 7.43 -3.26
CA GLU A 67 -4.36 7.14 -4.68
C GLU A 67 -3.63 5.86 -5.09
N MET A 68 -2.43 5.61 -4.55
CA MET A 68 -1.72 4.35 -4.82
C MET A 68 -2.43 3.13 -4.27
N PHE A 69 -2.94 3.21 -3.05
CA PHE A 69 -3.75 2.16 -2.45
C PHE A 69 -5.04 1.92 -3.22
N ARG A 70 -5.73 2.98 -3.66
CA ARG A 70 -6.92 2.86 -4.52
C ARG A 70 -6.64 2.06 -5.79
N ARG A 71 -5.50 2.27 -6.45
CA ARG A 71 -5.12 1.50 -7.65
C ARG A 71 -4.88 0.02 -7.35
N LEU A 72 -4.28 -0.28 -6.20
CA LEU A 72 -4.13 -1.67 -5.74
C LEU A 72 -5.51 -2.32 -5.55
N PHE A 73 -6.44 -1.66 -4.85
CA PHE A 73 -7.80 -2.17 -4.65
C PHE A 73 -8.56 -2.39 -5.96
N LEU A 74 -8.49 -1.44 -6.89
CA LEU A 74 -9.10 -1.59 -8.21
C LEU A 74 -8.54 -2.80 -8.96
N ARG A 75 -7.23 -3.01 -8.88
CA ARG A 75 -6.60 -4.18 -9.50
C ARG A 75 -7.04 -5.48 -8.84
N VAL A 76 -7.15 -5.52 -7.51
CA VAL A 76 -7.72 -6.68 -6.79
C VAL A 76 -9.12 -6.97 -7.33
N GLY A 77 -10.01 -5.99 -7.38
CA GLY A 77 -11.38 -6.17 -7.85
C GLY A 77 -11.45 -6.76 -9.25
N LYS A 78 -10.61 -6.28 -10.19
CA LYS A 78 -10.51 -6.82 -11.56
C LYS A 78 -10.04 -8.27 -11.59
N ILE A 79 -9.04 -8.64 -10.78
CA ILE A 79 -8.50 -10.01 -10.74
C ILE A 79 -9.51 -10.98 -10.13
N THR A 80 -10.28 -10.54 -9.13
CA THR A 80 -11.26 -11.36 -8.43
C THR A 80 -12.64 -11.37 -9.10
N GLY A 81 -12.89 -10.50 -10.08
CA GLY A 81 -14.19 -10.36 -10.76
C GLY A 81 -15.25 -9.61 -9.94
N PHE A 82 -14.86 -8.84 -8.93
CA PHE A 82 -15.77 -7.99 -8.15
C PHE A 82 -16.00 -6.60 -8.79
N LEU A 83 -15.17 -6.21 -9.76
CA LEU A 83 -15.22 -4.98 -10.57
C LEU A 83 -14.96 -5.31 -12.03
#